data_AF-A0A542SHG5-F1
#
_entry.id   AF-A0A542SHG5-F1
#
_cell.length_a   1.000
_cell.length_b   1.000
_cell.length_c   1.000
_cell.angle_alpha   90.00
_cell.angle_beta   90.00
_cell.angle_gamma   90.00
#
_symmetry.space_group_name_H-M   'P 1'
#
loop_
_entity.id
_entity.type
_entity.pdbx_description
1 polymer ?
#
loop_
_entity_poly.entity_id
_entity_poly.type
_entity_poly.pdbx_seq_one_letter_code
_entity_poly.pdbx_strand_id
1 'polypeptide(L)'
;MDATLITVIGTLSGTLIGTLGTWIINDQKNKNDNKQAEQRRRWELEDKERAESYEKEQNKFLAYNKILKSASEHMIVTTGNYINLRDFKIKIYMDNVRPLIYENLHILDKEVVSRVRKIDTEIDKMNYLVDSEPEWIDYCAQLYDEMLEMIEHKYLD
;
A
#
# COMPACT_ATOMS: atom_id res chain seq x y z
N MET A 1 60.21 58.12 5.00
CA MET A 1 59.31 57.00 5.29
C MET A 1 58.88 56.46 3.94
N ASP A 2 59.43 55.32 3.52
CA ASP A 2 59.34 54.86 2.14
C ASP A 2 57.93 54.39 1.78
N ALA A 3 57.45 54.82 0.62
CA ALA A 3 56.14 54.47 0.07
C ALA A 3 55.89 52.95 0.07
N THR A 4 56.96 52.15 -0.08
CA THR A 4 56.94 50.69 -0.03
C THR A 4 56.45 50.12 1.30
N LEU A 5 56.79 50.73 2.44
CA LEU A 5 56.34 50.25 3.76
C LEU A 5 54.83 50.46 3.95
N ILE A 6 54.31 51.60 3.48
CA ILE A 6 52.87 51.92 3.54
C ILE A 6 52.08 50.98 2.60
N THR A 7 52.62 50.69 1.42
CA THR A 7 52.00 49.72 0.49
C THR A 7 51.98 48.32 1.08
N VAL A 8 53.09 47.86 1.69
CA VAL A 8 53.19 46.52 2.30
C VAL A 8 52.23 46.35 3.48
N ILE A 9 52.13 47.35 4.37
CA ILE A 9 51.19 47.34 5.51
C ILE A 9 49.73 47.39 5.02
N GLY A 10 49.44 48.18 3.99
CA GLY A 10 48.12 48.23 3.36
C GLY A 10 47.71 46.89 2.73
N THR A 11 48.63 46.23 2.00
CA THR A 11 48.37 44.93 1.37
C THR A 11 48.20 43.79 2.38
N LEU A 12 49.00 43.76 3.46
CA LEU A 12 48.89 42.76 4.54
C LEU A 12 47.60 42.93 5.35
N SER A 13 47.19 44.17 5.62
CA SER A 13 45.94 44.46 6.33
C SER A 13 44.72 44.09 5.48
N GLY A 14 44.75 44.38 4.18
CA GLY A 14 43.67 44.01 3.25
C GLY A 14 43.52 42.50 3.06
N THR A 15 44.62 41.74 3.04
CA THR A 15 44.56 40.27 2.95
C THR A 15 44.00 39.63 4.21
N LEU A 16 44.39 40.10 5.40
CA LEU A 16 43.84 39.57 6.66
C LEU A 16 42.32 39.82 6.79
N ILE A 17 41.84 41.03 6.47
CA ILE A 17 40.40 41.33 6.50
C ILE A 17 39.64 40.51 5.44
N GLY A 18 40.21 40.34 4.24
CA GLY A 18 39.64 39.51 3.18
C GLY A 18 39.51 38.04 3.59
N THR A 19 40.54 37.45 4.19
CA THR A 19 40.52 36.05 4.64
C THR A 19 39.50 35.81 5.77
N LEU A 20 39.41 36.72 6.75
CA LEU A 20 38.42 36.64 7.84
C LEU A 20 36.98 36.80 7.32
N GLY A 21 36.75 37.76 6.42
CA GLY A 21 35.45 37.94 5.77
C GLY A 21 35.03 36.72 4.98
N THR A 22 35.96 36.11 4.23
CA THR A 22 35.71 34.88 3.46
C THR A 22 35.37 33.72 4.39
N TRP A 23 36.07 33.56 5.51
CA TRP A 23 35.81 32.49 6.49
C TRP A 23 34.42 32.59 7.13
N ILE A 24 33.99 33.79 7.55
CA ILE A 24 32.67 34.03 8.14
C ILE A 24 31.55 33.72 7.12
N ILE A 25 31.71 34.20 5.88
CA ILE A 25 30.76 33.93 4.79
C ILE A 25 30.67 32.43 4.51
N ASN A 26 31.81 31.72 4.50
CA ASN A 26 31.85 30.28 4.23
C ASN A 26 31.21 29.45 5.37
N ASP A 27 31.44 29.81 6.63
CA ASP A 27 30.80 29.14 7.78
C ASP A 27 29.27 29.32 7.76
N GLN A 28 28.81 30.54 7.47
CA GLN A 28 27.38 30.82 7.39
C GLN A 28 26.72 30.12 6.19
N LYS A 29 27.41 30.08 5.04
CA LYS A 29 26.96 29.34 3.85
C LYS A 29 26.91 27.84 4.12
N ASN A 30 27.94 27.23 4.72
CA ASN A 30 27.95 25.82 5.08
C ASN A 30 26.78 25.42 6.00
N LYS A 31 26.42 26.27 6.97
CA LYS A 31 25.26 26.04 7.84
C LYS A 31 23.94 26.06 7.06
N ASN A 32 23.80 26.96 6.09
CA ASN A 32 22.60 27.02 5.25
C ASN A 32 22.55 25.86 4.24
N ASP A 33 23.68 25.51 3.63
CA ASP A 33 23.79 24.39 2.69
C ASP A 33 23.49 23.06 3.39
N ASN A 34 23.97 22.86 4.62
CA ASN A 34 23.62 21.69 5.44
C ASN A 34 22.12 21.62 5.76
N LYS A 35 21.50 22.74 6.15
CA LYS A 35 20.05 22.80 6.38
C LYS A 35 19.24 22.49 5.12
N GLN A 36 19.67 23.01 3.97
CA GLN A 36 19.02 22.70 2.69
C GLN A 36 19.23 21.23 2.31
N ALA A 37 20.40 20.66 2.53
CA ALA A 37 20.67 19.25 2.28
C ALA A 37 19.85 18.32 3.19
N GLU A 38 19.63 18.70 4.44
CA GLU A 38 18.71 17.99 5.34
C GLU A 38 17.26 18.08 4.88
N GLN A 39 16.80 19.26 4.46
CA GLN A 39 15.46 19.45 3.91
C GLN A 39 15.24 18.61 2.65
N ARG A 40 16.19 18.62 1.72
CA ARG A 40 16.14 17.78 0.50
C ARG A 40 16.06 16.30 0.84
N ARG A 41 16.89 15.81 1.77
CA ARG A 41 16.83 14.41 2.22
C ARG A 41 15.48 14.06 2.83
N ARG A 42 14.87 14.95 3.62
CA ARG A 42 13.53 14.73 4.17
C ARG A 42 12.48 14.66 3.06
N TRP A 43 12.52 15.57 2.11
CA TRP A 43 11.60 15.54 0.97
C TRP A 43 11.77 14.31 0.09
N GLU A 44 13.00 13.86 -0.16
CA GLU A 44 13.28 12.63 -0.89
C GLU A 44 12.72 11.40 -0.18
N LEU A 45 12.82 11.34 1.15
CA LEU A 45 12.22 10.28 1.96
C LEU A 45 10.69 10.33 1.92
N GLU A 46 10.10 11.50 2.13
CA GLU A 46 8.65 11.70 2.09
C GLU A 46 8.06 11.37 0.71
N ASP A 47 8.74 11.76 -0.37
CA ASP A 47 8.32 11.47 -1.74
C ASP A 47 8.42 9.97 -2.04
N LYS A 48 9.49 9.32 -1.59
CA LYS A 48 9.66 7.88 -1.70
C LYS A 48 8.59 7.11 -0.92
N GLU A 49 8.33 7.48 0.34
CA GLU A 49 7.29 6.86 1.16
C GLU A 49 5.90 7.03 0.53
N ARG A 50 5.63 8.22 -0.05
CA ARG A 50 4.38 8.48 -0.77
C ARG A 50 4.26 7.61 -2.02
N ALA A 51 5.34 7.48 -2.79
CA ALA A 51 5.37 6.65 -3.99
C ALA A 51 5.16 5.18 -3.65
N GLU A 52 5.83 4.65 -2.62
CA GLU A 52 5.67 3.27 -2.15
C GLU A 52 4.25 3.01 -1.64
N SER A 53 3.65 3.96 -0.90
CA SER A 53 2.27 3.87 -0.44
C SER A 53 1.28 3.84 -1.61
N TYR A 54 1.48 4.71 -2.60
CA TYR A 54 0.65 4.76 -3.80
C TYR A 54 0.75 3.47 -4.63
N GLU A 55 1.96 2.95 -4.81
CA GLU A 55 2.19 1.69 -5.52
C GLU A 55 1.52 0.51 -4.80
N LYS A 56 1.63 0.45 -3.47
CA LYS A 56 0.97 -0.58 -2.67
C LYS A 56 -0.55 -0.52 -2.83
N GLU A 57 -1.13 0.68 -2.79
CA GLU A 57 -2.56 0.89 -2.95
C GLU A 57 -3.02 0.49 -4.36
N GLN A 58 -2.27 0.88 -5.39
CA GLN A 58 -2.53 0.50 -6.77
C GLN A 58 -2.51 -1.02 -6.96
N ASN A 59 -1.50 -1.70 -6.41
CA ASN A 59 -1.39 -3.16 -6.46
C ASN A 59 -2.56 -3.86 -5.75
N LYS A 60 -3.02 -3.32 -4.61
CA LYS A 60 -4.20 -3.80 -3.91
C LYS A 60 -5.45 -3.68 -4.77
N PHE A 61 -5.69 -2.54 -5.42
CA PHE A 61 -6.81 -2.37 -6.35
C PHE A 61 -6.72 -3.29 -7.58
N LEU A 62 -5.51 -3.54 -8.10
CA LEU A 62 -5.33 -4.51 -9.18
C LEU A 62 -5.72 -5.93 -8.72
N ALA A 63 -5.39 -6.32 -7.49
CA ALA A 63 -5.81 -7.61 -6.93
C ALA A 63 -7.33 -7.68 -6.75
N TYR A 64 -7.95 -6.64 -6.20
CA TYR A 64 -9.41 -6.53 -6.07
C TYR A 64 -10.13 -6.62 -7.41
N ASN A 65 -9.64 -5.91 -8.44
CA ASN A 65 -10.18 -6.00 -9.79
C ASN A 65 -10.14 -7.43 -10.35
N LYS A 66 -9.05 -8.18 -10.13
CA LYS A 66 -8.97 -9.58 -10.55
C LYS A 66 -10.02 -10.44 -9.86
N ILE A 67 -10.23 -10.24 -8.56
CA ILE A 67 -11.23 -10.97 -7.76
C ILE A 67 -12.65 -10.66 -8.26
N LEU A 68 -13.01 -9.37 -8.39
CA LEU A 68 -14.33 -8.93 -8.87
C LEU A 68 -14.60 -9.38 -10.32
N LYS A 69 -13.58 -9.34 -11.17
CA LYS A 69 -13.68 -9.84 -12.54
C LYS A 69 -13.99 -11.34 -12.53
N SER A 70 -13.23 -12.15 -11.78
CA SER A 70 -13.51 -13.57 -11.67
C SER A 70 -14.89 -13.84 -11.05
N ALA A 71 -15.34 -13.02 -10.11
CA ALA A 71 -16.68 -13.13 -9.51
C ALA A 71 -17.80 -12.85 -10.52
N SER A 72 -17.60 -11.92 -11.46
CA SER A 72 -18.59 -11.60 -12.49
C SER A 72 -18.57 -12.56 -13.68
N GLU A 73 -17.40 -13.08 -14.05
CA GLU A 73 -17.25 -14.10 -15.12
C GLU A 73 -17.79 -15.47 -14.69
N HIS A 74 -17.76 -15.76 -13.40
CA HIS A 74 -18.20 -17.03 -12.84
C HIS A 74 -19.40 -16.83 -11.91
N MET A 75 -20.56 -17.37 -12.28
CA MET A 75 -21.76 -17.33 -11.44
C MET A 75 -21.60 -18.24 -10.22
N ILE A 76 -20.97 -17.74 -9.16
CA ILE A 76 -20.60 -18.47 -7.92
C ILE A 76 -21.76 -18.57 -6.94
N VAL A 77 -22.55 -17.50 -6.80
CA VAL A 77 -23.76 -17.48 -5.98
C VAL A 77 -24.96 -17.46 -6.92
N THR A 78 -25.94 -18.33 -6.66
CA THR A 78 -27.23 -18.36 -7.36
C THR A 78 -28.37 -18.42 -6.38
N THR A 79 -29.56 -17.97 -6.78
CA THR A 79 -30.77 -18.22 -5.98
C THR A 79 -31.10 -19.71 -6.04
N GLY A 80 -31.22 -20.36 -4.88
CA GLY A 80 -31.50 -21.79 -4.78
C GLY A 80 -32.94 -22.15 -5.12
N ASN A 81 -33.17 -23.42 -5.45
CA ASN A 81 -34.49 -23.95 -5.83
C ASN A 81 -35.44 -24.19 -4.63
N TYR A 82 -34.93 -24.13 -3.39
CA TYR A 82 -35.69 -24.37 -2.17
C TYR A 82 -35.57 -23.18 -1.21
N ILE A 83 -36.71 -22.63 -0.78
CA ILE A 83 -36.88 -21.78 0.41
C ILE A 83 -35.92 -20.55 0.49
N ASN A 84 -35.83 -19.72 -0.55
CA ASN A 84 -35.06 -18.45 -0.53
C ASN A 84 -33.57 -18.56 -0.11
N LEU A 85 -33.02 -19.77 -0.02
CA LEU A 85 -31.61 -19.98 0.30
C LEU A 85 -30.77 -19.78 -0.97
N ARG A 86 -29.57 -19.22 -0.82
CA ARG A 86 -28.59 -19.12 -1.90
C ARG A 86 -27.86 -20.44 -2.05
N ASP A 87 -27.55 -20.75 -3.29
CA ASP A 87 -26.67 -21.86 -3.66
C ASP A 87 -25.27 -21.30 -3.95
N PHE A 88 -24.25 -21.85 -3.28
CA PHE A 88 -22.86 -21.46 -3.38
C PHE A 88 -22.05 -22.56 -4.08
N LYS A 89 -21.54 -22.24 -5.27
CA LYS A 89 -20.79 -23.19 -6.09
C LYS A 89 -19.34 -23.30 -5.61
N ILE A 90 -19.14 -24.08 -4.54
CA ILE A 90 -17.85 -24.31 -3.87
C ILE A 90 -16.72 -24.59 -4.87
N LYS A 91 -16.93 -25.51 -5.81
CA LYS A 91 -15.90 -25.88 -6.79
C LYS A 91 -15.45 -24.69 -7.63
N ILE A 92 -16.40 -23.88 -8.11
CA ILE A 92 -16.10 -22.71 -8.95
C ILE A 92 -15.33 -21.67 -8.13
N TYR A 93 -15.73 -21.44 -6.88
CA TYR A 93 -14.99 -20.58 -5.95
C TYR A 93 -13.55 -21.06 -5.74
N MET A 94 -13.37 -22.35 -5.43
CA MET A 94 -12.05 -22.94 -5.18
C MET A 94 -11.13 -22.90 -6.40
N ASP A 95 -11.68 -23.10 -7.60
CA ASP A 95 -10.90 -23.17 -8.84
C ASP A 95 -10.56 -21.79 -9.41
N ASN A 96 -11.43 -20.79 -9.24
CA ASN A 96 -11.32 -19.52 -9.97
C ASN A 96 -11.02 -18.31 -9.07
N VAL A 97 -11.69 -18.19 -7.92
CA VAL A 97 -11.57 -16.98 -7.07
C VAL A 97 -10.54 -17.17 -5.96
N ARG A 98 -10.62 -18.30 -5.24
CA ARG A 98 -9.72 -18.61 -4.12
C ARG A 98 -8.23 -18.47 -4.49
N PRO A 99 -7.74 -18.97 -5.65
CA PRO A 99 -6.33 -18.85 -6.01
C PRO A 99 -5.88 -17.39 -6.14
N LEU A 100 -6.71 -16.52 -6.74
CA LEU A 100 -6.42 -15.09 -6.90
C LEU A 100 -6.26 -14.39 -5.55
N ILE A 101 -7.08 -14.77 -4.58
CA ILE A 101 -7.01 -14.23 -3.22
C ILE A 101 -5.70 -14.65 -2.55
N TYR A 102 -5.34 -15.93 -2.61
CA TYR A 102 -4.14 -16.45 -1.95
C TYR A 102 -2.84 -15.96 -2.61
N GLU A 103 -2.82 -15.75 -3.93
CA GLU A 103 -1.70 -15.11 -4.65
C GLU A 103 -1.44 -13.69 -4.11
N ASN A 104 -2.50 -12.97 -3.74
CA ASN A 104 -2.43 -11.57 -3.32
C ASN A 104 -2.61 -11.39 -1.80
N LEU A 105 -2.55 -12.45 -1.00
CA LEU A 105 -2.92 -12.44 0.42
C LEU A 105 -2.19 -11.36 1.26
N HIS A 106 -0.95 -11.04 0.88
CA HIS A 106 -0.08 -10.09 1.57
C HIS A 106 -0.47 -8.61 1.37
N ILE A 107 -1.24 -8.30 0.33
CA ILE A 107 -1.69 -6.93 0.01
C ILE A 107 -3.17 -6.70 0.29
N LEU A 108 -3.99 -7.75 0.43
CA LEU A 108 -5.42 -7.63 0.71
C LEU A 108 -5.69 -7.18 2.15
N ASP A 109 -6.83 -6.51 2.35
CA ASP A 109 -7.27 -6.09 3.68
C ASP A 109 -7.56 -7.30 4.58
N LYS A 110 -7.24 -7.15 5.88
CA LYS A 110 -7.40 -8.23 6.88
C LYS A 110 -8.85 -8.74 6.95
N GLU A 111 -9.82 -7.88 6.70
CA GLU A 111 -11.25 -8.21 6.74
C GLU A 111 -11.65 -9.14 5.58
N VAL A 112 -11.17 -8.85 4.37
CA VAL A 112 -11.33 -9.71 3.18
C VAL A 112 -10.68 -11.08 3.45
N VAL A 113 -9.44 -11.08 3.94
CA VAL A 113 -8.73 -12.33 4.29
C VAL A 113 -9.47 -13.12 5.37
N SER A 114 -10.05 -12.44 6.35
CA SER A 114 -10.84 -13.07 7.42
C SER A 114 -12.09 -13.75 6.87
N ARG A 115 -12.80 -13.13 5.92
CA ARG A 115 -13.96 -13.74 5.25
C ARG A 115 -13.60 -14.99 4.46
N VAL A 116 -12.50 -14.94 3.71
CA VAL A 116 -11.98 -16.07 2.94
C VAL A 116 -11.66 -17.26 3.84
N ARG A 117 -10.97 -17.02 4.96
CA ARG A 117 -10.65 -18.08 5.93
C ARG A 117 -11.90 -18.71 6.55
N LYS A 118 -12.94 -17.91 6.79
CA LYS A 118 -14.23 -18.43 7.27
C LYS A 118 -14.88 -19.33 6.22
N ILE A 119 -14.94 -18.89 4.96
CA ILE A 119 -15.45 -19.72 3.84
C ILE A 119 -14.69 -21.05 3.78
N ASP A 120 -13.35 -21.00 3.78
CA ASP A 120 -12.51 -22.21 3.77
C ASP A 120 -12.80 -23.13 4.98
N THR A 121 -13.04 -22.56 6.16
CA THR A 121 -13.37 -23.32 7.38
C THR A 121 -14.74 -24.01 7.26
N GLU A 122 -15.74 -23.32 6.72
CA GLU A 122 -17.07 -23.92 6.52
C GLU A 122 -17.05 -25.00 5.43
N ILE A 123 -16.28 -24.80 4.35
CA ILE A 123 -16.05 -25.83 3.33
C ILE A 123 -15.40 -27.07 3.94
N ASP A 124 -14.40 -26.89 4.81
CA ASP A 124 -13.73 -28.01 5.48
C ASP A 124 -14.69 -28.80 6.38
N LYS A 125 -15.53 -28.11 7.15
CA LYS A 125 -16.59 -28.75 7.97
C LYS A 125 -17.59 -29.52 7.11
N MET A 126 -18.01 -28.94 5.97
CA MET A 126 -18.89 -29.60 5.01
C MET A 126 -18.26 -30.87 4.45
N ASN A 127 -16.98 -30.85 4.10
CA ASN A 127 -16.29 -32.04 3.59
C ASN A 127 -16.15 -33.14 4.65
N TYR A 128 -16.10 -32.77 5.93
CA TYR A 128 -16.04 -33.73 7.05
C TYR A 128 -17.39 -34.40 7.33
N LEU A 129 -18.50 -33.72 7.07
CA LEU A 129 -19.84 -34.23 7.32
C LEU A 129 -20.43 -34.79 6.03
N VAL A 130 -20.95 -36.02 6.10
CA VAL A 130 -21.33 -36.81 4.91
C VAL A 130 -22.48 -36.16 4.11
N ASP A 131 -23.26 -35.27 4.73
CA ASP A 131 -24.27 -34.44 4.07
C ASP A 131 -24.13 -32.98 4.52
N SER A 132 -23.91 -32.06 3.58
CA SER A 132 -23.94 -30.62 3.84
C SER A 132 -25.40 -30.15 3.94
N GLU A 133 -25.77 -29.57 5.07
CA GLU A 133 -27.08 -28.92 5.22
C GLU A 133 -27.16 -27.68 4.29
N PRO A 134 -28.31 -27.43 3.61
CA PRO A 134 -28.50 -26.28 2.71
C PRO A 134 -28.15 -24.93 3.35
N GLU A 135 -28.34 -24.79 4.66
CA GLU A 135 -28.03 -23.62 5.46
C GLU A 135 -26.54 -23.29 5.46
N TRP A 136 -25.67 -24.31 5.36
CA TRP A 136 -24.22 -24.11 5.38
C TRP A 136 -23.72 -23.60 4.04
N ILE A 137 -24.36 -24.03 2.96
CA ILE A 137 -24.14 -23.53 1.60
C ILE A 137 -24.59 -22.06 1.51
N ASP A 138 -25.79 -21.73 2.03
CA ASP A 138 -26.25 -20.33 2.08
C ASP A 138 -25.32 -19.45 2.93
N TYR A 139 -24.81 -19.97 4.06
CA TYR A 139 -23.87 -19.23 4.88
C TYR A 139 -22.54 -18.95 4.14
N CYS A 140 -22.06 -19.90 3.33
CA CYS A 140 -20.90 -19.65 2.46
C CYS A 140 -21.19 -18.57 1.41
N ALA A 141 -22.39 -18.58 0.80
CA ALA A 141 -22.82 -17.51 -0.09
C ALA A 141 -22.83 -16.16 0.63
N GLN A 142 -23.36 -16.09 1.85
CA GLN A 142 -23.35 -14.86 2.65
C GLN A 142 -21.95 -14.33 2.88
N LEU A 143 -21.04 -15.18 3.36
CA LEU A 143 -19.65 -14.78 3.62
C LEU A 143 -18.95 -14.30 2.35
N TYR A 144 -19.29 -14.89 1.20
CA TYR A 144 -18.77 -14.50 -0.10
C TYR A 144 -19.33 -13.15 -0.57
N ASP A 145 -20.64 -12.93 -0.46
CA ASP A 145 -21.27 -11.65 -0.79
C ASP A 145 -20.71 -10.53 0.10
N GLU A 146 -20.60 -10.75 1.41
CA GLU A 146 -19.98 -9.79 2.34
C GLU A 146 -18.53 -9.47 1.96
N MET A 147 -17.77 -10.46 1.47
CA MET A 147 -16.41 -10.24 1.00
C MET A 147 -16.39 -9.35 -0.25
N LEU A 148 -17.30 -9.58 -1.20
CA LEU A 148 -17.39 -8.75 -2.41
C LEU A 148 -17.82 -7.32 -2.07
N GLU A 149 -18.81 -7.13 -1.21
CA GLU A 149 -19.24 -5.81 -0.74
C GLU A 149 -18.10 -5.04 -0.07
N MET A 150 -17.30 -5.71 0.77
CA MET A 150 -16.11 -5.11 1.39
C MET A 150 -15.10 -4.64 0.34
N ILE A 151 -14.91 -5.40 -0.73
CA ILE A 151 -14.00 -5.04 -1.83
C ILE A 151 -14.56 -3.86 -2.62
N GLU A 152 -15.84 -3.90 -2.97
CA GLU A 152 -16.51 -2.84 -3.73
C GLU A 152 -16.54 -1.51 -2.98
N HIS A 153 -16.73 -1.53 -1.66
CA HIS A 153 -16.72 -0.32 -0.84
C HIS A 153 -15.38 0.42 -0.92
N LYS A 154 -14.26 -0.27 -1.16
CA LYS A 154 -12.93 0.35 -1.33
C LYS A 154 -12.84 1.25 -2.56
N TYR A 155 -13.76 1.15 -3.51
CA TYR A 155 -13.82 2.02 -4.69
C TYR A 155 -14.77 3.20 -4.53
N LEU A 156 -15.58 3.20 -3.46
CA LEU A 156 -16.55 4.25 -3.16
C LEU A 156 -16.01 5.28 -2.15
N ASP A 157 -15.01 4.89 -1.36
CA ASP A 157 -14.22 5.75 -0.47
C ASP A 157 -13.06 6.45 -1.20
#